data_AF-A0A8S2ZE65-F1
#
_entry.id   AF-A0A8S2ZE65-F1
#
_cell.length_a   1.000
_cell.length_b   1.000
_cell.length_c   1.000
_cell.angle_alpha   90.00
_cell.angle_beta   90.00
_cell.angle_gamma   90.00
#
_symmetry.space_group_name_H-M   'P 1'
#
loop_
_entity.id
_entity.type
_entity.pdbx_description
1 polymer ?
#
loop_
_entity_poly.entity_id
_entity_poly.type
_entity_poly.pdbx_seq_one_letter_code
_entity_poly.pdbx_strand_id
1 'polypeptide(L)' 'VYDEPHCTTEVNYSFIVVGYDTYKNGTKKQDDYIAKNSWCESWGNKSYVWMSRNKHNQCGIASTGSCPFV' A
#
# COMPACT_ATOMS: atom_id res chain seq x y z
N VAL A 1 4.30 0.28 8.57
CA VAL A 1 4.20 0.57 7.13
C VAL A 1 5.22 -0.30 6.43
N TYR A 2 4.81 -1.00 5.39
CA TYR A 2 5.65 -1.80 4.52
C TYR A 2 6.43 -0.86 3.59
N ASP A 3 7.75 -0.96 3.68
CA ASP A 3 8.71 -0.13 2.98
C ASP A 3 9.94 -0.98 2.64
N GLU A 4 10.01 -1.52 1.42
CA GLU A 4 11.04 -2.44 0.95
C GLU A 4 11.93 -1.75 -0.10
N PRO A 5 13.21 -1.45 0.22
CA PRO A 5 14.14 -0.79 -0.70
C PRO A 5 14.39 -1.53 -2.01
N HIS A 6 14.24 -2.86 -2.04
CA HIS A 6 14.45 -3.67 -3.24
C HIS A 6 13.16 -3.91 -4.04
N CYS A 7 12.04 -3.30 -3.64
CA CYS A 7 10.79 -3.44 -4.37
C CYS A 7 10.91 -2.77 -5.75
N THR A 8 10.58 -3.51 -6.80
CA THR A 8 10.53 -2.98 -8.16
C THR A 8 9.15 -2.39 -8.46
N THR A 9 8.97 -1.80 -9.64
CA THR A 9 7.65 -1.38 -10.13
C THR A 9 6.95 -2.47 -10.95
N GLU A 10 7.57 -3.64 -11.10
CA GLU A 10 6.99 -4.80 -11.77
C GLU A 10 5.99 -5.47 -10.82
N VAL A 11 4.71 -5.43 -11.20
CA VAL A 11 3.61 -5.92 -10.38
C VAL A 11 3.40 -7.41 -10.62
N ASN A 12 3.42 -8.21 -9.55
CA ASN A 12 3.16 -9.66 -9.59
C ASN A 12 1.95 -10.10 -8.75
N TYR A 13 1.38 -9.17 -7.97
CA TYR A 13 0.30 -9.46 -7.04
C TYR A 13 -0.62 -8.24 -6.89
N SER A 14 -1.92 -8.48 -6.72
CA SER A 14 -2.94 -7.43 -6.67
C SER A 14 -3.54 -7.31 -5.28
N PHE A 15 -3.76 -6.06 -4.86
CA PHE A 15 -4.45 -5.70 -3.63
C PHE A 15 -5.61 -4.75 -3.95
N ILE A 16 -6.51 -4.58 -2.99
CA ILE A 16 -7.52 -3.52 -3.05
C ILE A 16 -7.08 -2.39 -2.12
N VAL A 17 -6.75 -1.23 -2.68
CA VAL A 17 -6.52 -0.02 -1.88
C VAL A 17 -7.88 0.47 -1.38
N VAL A 18 -8.07 0.47 -0.06
CA VAL A 18 -9.33 0.87 0.60
C VAL A 18 -9.25 2.26 1.23
N GLY A 19 -8.05 2.85 1.26
CA GLY A 19 -7.83 4.18 1.82
C GLY A 19 -6.36 4.56 1.84
N TYR A 20 -6.10 5.69 2.46
CA TYR A 20 -4.76 6.20 2.69
C TYR A 20 -4.76 7.02 3.98
N ASP A 21 -3.60 7.16 4.59
CA ASP A 21 -3.42 7.98 5.79
C ASP A 21 -2.12 8.80 5.68
N THR A 22 -2.01 9.82 6.51
CA THR A 22 -0.81 10.64 6.70
C THR A 22 -0.62 10.87 8.19
N TYR A 23 0.38 10.23 8.77
CA TYR A 23 0.82 10.51 10.14
C TYR A 23 1.87 11.63 10.15
N LYS A 24 1.69 12.61 11.03
CA LYS A 24 2.64 13.71 11.25
C LYS A 24 3.00 13.83 12.72
N ASN A 25 4.30 13.87 13.02
CA ASN A 25 4.82 14.17 14.34
C ASN A 25 6.03 15.11 14.22
N GLY A 26 5.82 16.38 14.55
CA GLY A 26 6.81 17.45 14.32
C GLY A 26 7.18 17.55 12.84
N THR A 27 8.46 17.36 12.52
CA THR A 27 8.98 17.34 11.15
C THR A 27 8.85 15.97 10.46
N LYS A 28 8.52 14.91 11.20
CA LYS A 28 8.35 13.57 10.62
C LYS A 28 6.97 13.45 9.98
N LYS A 29 6.95 12.98 8.73
CA LYS A 29 5.74 12.70 7.95
C LYS A 29 5.83 11.28 7.42
N GLN A 30 4.78 10.49 7.62
CA GLN A 30 4.63 9.13 7.10
C GLN A 30 3.33 9.08 6.31
N ASP A 31 3.43 8.89 4.99
CA ASP A 31 2.29 8.75 4.09
C ASP A 31 2.11 7.28 3.74
N ASP A 32 0.89 6.76 3.91
CA ASP A 32 0.62 5.33 3.71
C ASP A 32 -0.63 5.12 2.85
N TYR A 33 -0.63 4.05 2.06
CA TYR A 33 -1.83 3.42 1.53
C TYR A 33 -2.31 2.34 2.49
N ILE A 34 -3.63 2.18 2.62
CA ILE A 34 -4.25 1.07 3.33
C ILE A 34 -4.77 0.10 2.27
N ALA A 35 -4.17 -1.09 2.22
CA ALA A 35 -4.51 -2.10 1.23
C ALA A 35 -5.04 -3.37 1.91
N LYS A 36 -6.14 -3.90 1.38
CA LYS A 36 -6.71 -5.19 1.76
C LYS A 36 -6.15 -6.28 0.85
N ASN A 37 -5.68 -7.36 1.47
CA ASN A 37 -5.15 -8.53 0.82
C ASN A 37 -6.24 -9.63 0.67
N SER A 38 -5.94 -10.70 -0.07
CA SER A 38 -6.76 -11.90 -0.22
C SER A 38 -6.20 -13.11 0.53
N TRP A 39 -5.30 -12.91 1.48
CA TRP A 39 -4.79 -13.96 2.37
C TRP A 39 -5.61 -14.05 3.67
N CYS A 40 -5.40 -15.12 4.44
CA CYS A 40 -6.09 -15.35 5.72
C CYS A 40 -5.96 -14.14 6.67
N GLU A 41 -6.94 -13.94 7.54
CA GLU A 41 -6.92 -12.85 8.53
C GLU A 41 -5.72 -12.90 9.48
N SER A 42 -5.13 -14.08 9.66
CA SER A 42 -3.88 -14.24 10.42
C SER A 42 -2.67 -13.57 9.78
N TRP A 43 -2.74 -13.21 8.49
CA TRP A 43 -1.69 -12.50 7.81
C TRP A 43 -1.80 -10.99 8.01
N GLY A 44 -0.65 -10.35 8.24
CA GLY A 44 -0.56 -8.89 8.39
C GLY A 44 -1.38 -8.39 9.57
N ASN A 45 -2.08 -7.28 9.38
CA ASN A 45 -3.02 -6.75 10.37
C ASN A 45 -4.45 -7.08 9.94
N LYS A 46 -4.93 -8.28 10.27
CA LYS A 46 -6.26 -8.78 9.89
C LYS A 46 -6.48 -8.78 8.36
N SER A 47 -5.50 -9.27 7.61
CA SER A 47 -5.44 -9.23 6.13
C SER A 47 -5.26 -7.84 5.50
N TYR A 48 -4.94 -6.81 6.29
CA TYR A 48 -4.55 -5.50 5.79
C TYR A 48 -3.04 -5.27 5.88
N VAL A 49 -2.55 -4.46 4.96
CA VAL A 49 -1.18 -3.94 4.93
C VAL A 49 -1.20 -2.44 4.68
N TRP A 50 -0.36 -1.72 5.43
CA TRP A 50 -0.08 -0.31 5.19
C TRP A 50 1.16 -0.24 4.32
N MET A 51 1.08 0.30 3.11
CA MET A 51 2.20 0.39 2.18
C MET A 51 2.67 1.83 2.06
N SER A 52 3.98 2.04 1.91
CA SER A 52 4.51 3.40 1.77
C SER A 52 3.90 4.13 0.57
N ARG A 53 3.49 5.38 0.78
CA ARG A 53 2.87 6.25 -0.22
C ARG A 53 3.76 7.46 -0.47
N ASN A 54 3.64 8.04 -1.66
CA ASN A 54 4.46 9.17 -2.13
C ASN A 54 5.97 8.88 -2.09
N LYS A 55 6.35 7.60 -2.22
CA LYS A 55 7.75 7.13 -2.21
C LYS A 55 8.13 6.51 -3.55
N HIS A 56 8.10 7.32 -4.61
CA HIS A 56 8.52 6.93 -5.96
C HIS A 56 7.81 5.68 -6.52
N ASN A 57 6.49 5.58 -6.31
CA ASN A 57 5.68 4.42 -6.73
C ASN A 57 6.26 3.07 -6.26
N GLN A 58 6.65 3.00 -4.99
CA GLN A 58 7.22 1.79 -4.42
C GLN A 58 6.31 0.57 -4.63
N CYS A 59 6.92 -0.56 -5.01
CA CYS A 59 6.22 -1.81 -5.32
C CYS A 59 5.24 -1.72 -6.50
N GLY A 60 5.29 -0.64 -7.30
CA GLY A 60 4.39 -0.46 -8.43
C GLY A 60 2.92 -0.30 -8.05
N ILE A 61 2.61 0.11 -6.82
CA ILE A 61 1.23 0.16 -6.30
C ILE A 61 0.29 1.05 -7.14
N ALA A 62 0.83 2.08 -7.80
CA ALA A 62 0.09 2.98 -8.68
C ALA A 62 0.27 2.66 -10.18
N SER A 63 0.90 1.54 -10.54
CA SER A 63 1.18 1.18 -11.94
C SER A 63 -0.03 0.61 -12.69
N THR A 64 -0.90 -0.14 -12.01
CA THR A 64 -1.98 -0.93 -12.64
C THR A 64 -3.35 -0.78 -11.94
N GLY A 65 -3.61 0.40 -11.38
CA GLY A 65 -4.87 0.70 -10.68
C GLY A 65 -6.09 0.71 -11.61
N SER A 66 -7.20 0.10 -11.17
CA SER A 66 -8.49 0.14 -11.87
C SER A 66 -9.65 0.22 -10.87
N CYS A 67 -10.75 0.82 -11.30
CA CYS A 67 -11.98 0.93 -10.52
C CYS A 67 -13.17 0.70 -11.47
N PRO A 68 -14.09 -0.24 -11.19
CA PRO A 68 -15.26 -0.43 -12.02
C PRO A 68 -16.18 0.79 -11.95
N PHE A 69 -16.80 1.14 -13.07
CA PHE A 69 -17.88 2.14 -13.12
C PHE A 69 -19.22 1.44 -12.97
N VAL A 70 -20.15 2.06 -12.24
CA VAL A 70 -21.52 1.54 -11.98
C VAL A 70 -22.57 2.49 -12.50
#